data_AF-A0A101MCV6-F1
#
_entry.id   AF-A0A101MCV6-F1
#
_cell.length_a   1.000
_cell.length_b   1.000
_cell.length_c   1.000
_cell.angle_alpha   90.00
_cell.angle_beta   90.00
_cell.angle_gamma   90.00
#
_symmetry.space_group_name_H-M   'P 1'
#
loop_
_entity.id
_entity.type
_entity.pdbx_description
1 polymer ?
#
loop_
_entity_poly.entity_id
_entity_poly.type
_entity_poly.pdbx_seq_one_letter_code
_entity_poly.pdbx_strand_id
1 'polypeptide(L)'
;MEANASPHAARYEKWLPTALACIYGHEPVVRMLLEYGVDPNSTGSWLQDPSNEAYGYDEDCLLILAAGRGHEDVVRLLLSYGVPPGVEFVRPDGLNISPLSEAARYGSLSLVKLFVSLGCDVHIGAWWGANILVSAAGGGHCEVVRFLLETNPDLEKSPREASFALLMAARGGHLETVELLLEHGTTPTPTMIGWHLDPLIEAAEHEYYAVVDALRNSMDLLAFIAHGEPDDDTHRELLLVSAACGWEDIIKELLDRGCSSDCVDSEAREWGMERRLWGPRYLSIKGYPLPLALAAHRGHYGAFELLLNHTIESDKSLLYRIHPTPLQSAIDGSQKRIVSMLLDHGADPNLRIPPHNTPVFFEAVQVPEILELLLDRGADPRLNTEYGVEVHYESVFMRALGTGSLAAAHILQQRASFIEPRLGTDSYPTSFLEGAAYGGAVMIEYLLDSDYEVVPGSPQVGRALHIILSRSDTSSLTLLFERGLIGNLTTIENKSLMGVVDSPSEDWDAVAATLDTLIAHGIDVEGESYSPLHDVVDMRMSNLSQLLLDRGADPLRTHTTLGTTPLGQAARKGSINLVRIMLKALERRIVLLEELKEKLVEAEKQAELGQQERLAEDDVLPLLRRFYWRKKYQD
;
A
#
# COMPACT_ATOMS: atom_id res chain seq x y z
N MET A 1 -11.04 -6.18 41.38
CA MET A 1 -10.40 -6.93 42.48
C MET A 1 -11.37 -7.21 43.62
N GLU A 2 -12.12 -6.22 44.11
CA GLU A 2 -13.08 -6.36 45.23
C GLU A 2 -14.16 -7.45 45.03
N ALA A 3 -14.54 -7.74 43.79
CA ALA A 3 -15.45 -8.84 43.44
C ALA A 3 -14.75 -10.21 43.28
N ASN A 4 -13.57 -10.41 43.88
CA ASN A 4 -12.76 -11.65 43.79
C ASN A 4 -12.25 -11.99 42.36
N ALA A 5 -12.07 -10.99 41.51
CA ALA A 5 -11.42 -11.17 40.22
C ALA A 5 -9.95 -11.59 40.43
N SER A 6 -9.50 -12.67 39.76
CA SER A 6 -8.11 -13.09 39.81
C SER A 6 -7.22 -12.05 39.11
N PRO A 7 -6.12 -11.58 39.72
CA PRO A 7 -5.16 -10.70 39.06
C PRO A 7 -4.36 -11.43 37.97
N HIS A 8 -4.48 -12.76 37.91
CA HIS A 8 -3.87 -13.65 36.93
C HIS A 8 -4.84 -14.09 35.82
N ALA A 9 -6.04 -13.51 35.74
CA ALA A 9 -7.04 -13.92 34.75
C ALA A 9 -6.70 -13.40 33.34
N ALA A 10 -6.25 -14.28 32.45
CA ALA A 10 -6.16 -14.03 31.01
C ALA A 10 -7.32 -14.74 30.28
N ARG A 11 -8.08 -14.03 29.42
CA ARG A 11 -9.02 -14.66 28.49
C ARG A 11 -8.90 -14.05 27.10
N TYR A 12 -8.92 -14.93 26.10
CA TYR A 12 -8.91 -14.70 24.65
C TYR A 12 -7.69 -14.03 24.00
N GLU A 13 -6.87 -13.23 24.71
CA GLU A 13 -5.66 -12.60 24.11
C GLU A 13 -4.32 -12.90 24.80
N LYS A 14 -4.22 -13.91 25.67
CA LYS A 14 -2.94 -14.40 26.25
C LYS A 14 -2.16 -13.42 27.15
N TRP A 15 -2.50 -12.13 27.22
CA TRP A 15 -1.82 -11.14 28.07
C TRP A 15 -2.32 -11.11 29.53
N LEU A 16 -1.38 -10.97 30.47
CA LEU A 16 -1.67 -10.69 31.88
C LEU A 16 -2.21 -9.24 32.03
N PRO A 17 -3.22 -8.97 32.87
CA PRO A 17 -3.70 -7.61 33.14
C PRO A 17 -2.58 -6.63 33.55
N THR A 18 -1.57 -7.12 34.26
CA THR A 18 -0.41 -6.32 34.69
C THR A 18 0.51 -5.97 33.52
N ALA A 19 0.68 -6.85 32.54
CA ALA A 19 1.46 -6.57 31.33
C ALA A 19 0.77 -5.50 30.48
N LEU A 20 -0.56 -5.59 30.30
CA LEU A 20 -1.33 -4.54 29.64
C LEU A 20 -1.23 -3.20 30.39
N ALA A 21 -1.37 -3.22 31.72
CA ALA A 21 -1.21 -2.01 32.53
C ALA A 21 0.20 -1.41 32.40
N CYS A 22 1.25 -2.22 32.26
CA CYS A 22 2.61 -1.77 31.99
C CYS A 22 2.77 -1.19 30.57
N ILE A 23 2.16 -1.80 29.55
CA ILE A 23 2.20 -1.32 28.16
C ILE A 23 1.53 0.06 28.02
N TYR A 24 0.41 0.27 28.72
CA TYR A 24 -0.37 1.51 28.65
C TYR A 24 0.00 2.55 29.71
N GLY A 25 0.98 2.28 30.59
CA GLY A 25 1.47 3.26 31.56
C GLY A 25 0.50 3.52 32.72
N HIS A 26 -0.31 2.54 33.10
CA HIS A 26 -1.28 2.69 34.18
C HIS A 26 -0.66 2.36 35.54
N GLU A 27 0.24 3.22 36.04
CA GLU A 27 0.91 3.05 37.33
C GLU A 27 -0.02 2.67 38.50
N PRO A 28 -1.19 3.32 38.70
CA PRO A 28 -2.08 2.95 39.81
C PRO A 28 -2.64 1.53 39.67
N VAL A 29 -2.88 1.08 38.44
CA VAL A 29 -3.37 -0.27 38.14
C VAL A 29 -2.25 -1.28 38.36
N VAL A 30 -1.03 -0.99 37.92
CA VAL A 30 0.15 -1.83 38.18
C VAL A 30 0.36 -1.97 39.69
N ARG A 31 0.35 -0.87 40.45
CA ARG A 31 0.48 -0.87 41.91
C ARG A 31 -0.56 -1.76 42.57
N MET A 32 -1.83 -1.55 42.23
CA MET A 32 -2.92 -2.38 42.73
C MET A 32 -2.68 -3.86 42.41
N LEU A 33 -2.31 -4.20 41.17
CA LEU A 33 -2.08 -5.61 40.80
C LEU A 33 -0.92 -6.25 41.57
N LEU A 34 0.16 -5.50 41.81
CA LEU A 34 1.29 -5.95 42.63
C LEU A 34 0.91 -6.13 44.11
N GLU A 35 0.12 -5.22 44.67
CA GLU A 35 -0.43 -5.35 46.04
C GLU A 35 -1.32 -6.60 46.21
N TYR A 36 -2.02 -7.00 45.15
CA TYR A 36 -2.83 -8.23 45.11
C TYR A 36 -2.03 -9.49 44.76
N GLY A 37 -0.70 -9.44 44.82
CA GLY A 37 0.18 -10.62 44.80
C GLY A 37 0.66 -11.05 43.42
N VAL A 38 0.63 -10.17 42.41
CA VAL A 38 1.34 -10.42 41.15
C VAL A 38 2.85 -10.29 41.41
N ASP A 39 3.61 -11.32 41.02
CA ASP A 39 5.07 -11.27 41.09
C ASP A 39 5.62 -10.31 40.01
N PRO A 40 6.36 -9.25 40.39
CA PRO A 40 6.93 -8.31 39.43
C PRO A 40 8.14 -8.87 38.66
N ASN A 41 8.78 -9.95 39.13
CA ASN A 41 9.93 -10.65 38.52
C ASN A 41 9.54 -11.84 37.65
N SER A 42 8.24 -12.04 37.53
CA SER A 42 7.62 -13.11 36.78
C SER A 42 8.08 -13.08 35.31
N THR A 43 9.01 -13.97 34.95
CA THR A 43 9.64 -14.08 33.61
C THR A 43 9.32 -15.41 32.91
N GLY A 44 8.48 -16.24 33.51
CA GLY A 44 8.04 -17.48 32.88
C GLY A 44 7.16 -17.19 31.68
N SER A 45 7.33 -17.93 30.59
CA SER A 45 6.26 -18.07 29.60
C SER A 45 5.04 -18.65 30.33
N TRP A 46 4.06 -17.81 30.65
CA TRP A 46 2.89 -18.24 31.45
C TRP A 46 1.86 -19.03 30.61
N LEU A 47 2.35 -19.67 29.54
CA LEU A 47 1.65 -20.54 28.60
C LEU A 47 2.62 -21.66 28.12
N GLN A 48 2.88 -22.67 28.95
CA GLN A 48 3.12 -24.00 28.37
C GLN A 48 1.77 -24.60 28.01
N ASP A 49 1.35 -24.40 26.76
CA ASP A 49 0.62 -25.47 26.08
C ASP A 49 1.64 -26.58 25.82
N PRO A 50 1.50 -27.80 26.39
CA PRO A 50 2.43 -28.91 26.14
C PRO A 50 2.49 -29.33 24.66
N SER A 51 1.62 -28.79 23.81
CA SER A 51 1.57 -29.08 22.37
C SER A 51 2.16 -27.99 21.46
N ASN A 52 2.63 -26.85 22.02
CA ASN A 52 3.15 -25.75 21.21
C ASN A 52 4.43 -25.14 21.81
N GLU A 53 5.57 -25.78 21.55
CA GLU A 53 6.90 -25.43 22.09
C GLU A 53 7.63 -24.27 21.38
N ALA A 54 6.98 -23.44 20.55
CA ALA A 54 7.73 -22.71 19.51
C ALA A 54 7.87 -21.17 19.60
N TYR A 55 7.13 -20.41 20.43
CA TYR A 55 7.22 -18.93 20.35
C TYR A 55 7.01 -18.22 21.70
N GLY A 56 8.11 -17.82 22.36
CA GLY A 56 8.09 -16.84 23.47
C GLY A 56 8.32 -15.43 22.91
N TYR A 57 7.33 -14.54 22.94
CA TYR A 57 7.50 -13.17 22.46
C TYR A 57 8.12 -12.26 23.56
N ASP A 58 8.43 -11.01 23.22
CA ASP A 58 8.96 -9.90 24.07
C ASP A 58 8.16 -9.58 25.36
N GLU A 59 7.15 -10.40 25.66
CA GLU A 59 5.97 -10.09 26.48
C GLU A 59 6.13 -10.56 27.93
N ASP A 60 7.22 -11.26 28.24
CA ASP A 60 7.41 -11.98 29.50
C ASP A 60 8.10 -11.14 30.60
N CYS A 61 8.54 -9.90 30.34
CA CYS A 61 9.14 -9.04 31.36
C CYS A 61 8.47 -7.66 31.48
N LEU A 62 7.77 -7.43 32.60
CA LEU A 62 7.05 -6.18 32.88
C LEU A 62 7.93 -4.94 32.80
N LEU A 63 9.19 -5.04 33.27
CA LEU A 63 10.13 -3.93 33.28
C LEU A 63 10.60 -3.56 31.86
N ILE A 64 10.82 -4.55 31.00
CA ILE A 64 11.19 -4.36 29.59
C ILE A 64 10.02 -3.69 28.84
N LEU A 65 8.79 -4.17 29.05
CA LEU A 65 7.58 -3.59 28.44
C LEU A 65 7.36 -2.14 28.85
N ALA A 66 7.43 -1.84 30.15
CA ALA A 66 7.27 -0.47 30.65
C ALA A 66 8.38 0.45 30.14
N ALA A 67 9.63 -0.04 30.09
CA ALA A 67 10.77 0.72 29.62
C ALA A 67 10.70 1.04 28.12
N GLY A 68 10.33 0.08 27.28
CA GLY A 68 10.17 0.29 25.84
C GLY A 68 9.03 1.23 25.47
N ARG A 69 8.06 1.43 26.36
CA ARG A 69 6.97 2.41 26.16
C ARG A 69 7.22 3.76 26.83
N GLY A 70 8.34 3.92 27.53
CA GLY A 70 8.73 5.18 28.16
C GLY A 70 8.00 5.52 29.46
N HIS A 71 7.34 4.55 30.11
CA HIS A 71 6.54 4.78 31.31
C HIS A 71 7.41 4.83 32.57
N GLU A 72 8.02 5.98 32.81
CA GLU A 72 9.00 6.19 33.89
C GLU A 72 8.45 5.89 35.30
N ASP A 73 7.20 6.27 35.56
CA ASP A 73 6.49 6.02 36.80
C ASP A 73 6.29 4.53 37.07
N VAL A 74 5.86 3.77 36.05
CA VAL A 74 5.74 2.31 36.11
C VAL A 74 7.10 1.65 36.29
N VAL A 75 8.14 2.09 35.58
CA VAL A 75 9.51 1.58 35.74
C VAL A 75 10.00 1.80 37.17
N ARG A 76 9.85 3.01 37.73
CA ARG A 76 10.25 3.31 39.11
C ARG A 76 9.47 2.48 40.12
N LEU A 77 8.18 2.25 39.88
CA LEU A 77 7.35 1.37 40.70
C LEU A 77 7.89 -0.06 40.67
N LEU A 78 8.12 -0.65 39.49
CA LEU A 78 8.64 -2.02 39.36
C LEU A 78 10.01 -2.17 40.03
N LEU A 79 10.91 -1.21 39.86
CA LEU A 79 12.22 -1.18 40.55
C LEU A 79 12.06 -1.10 42.08
N SER A 80 11.08 -0.34 42.59
CA SER A 80 10.81 -0.25 44.03
C SER A 80 10.29 -1.57 44.64
N TYR A 81 9.69 -2.42 43.82
CA TYR A 81 9.27 -3.78 44.18
C TYR A 81 10.40 -4.83 44.02
N GLY A 82 11.63 -4.39 43.73
CA GLY A 82 12.82 -5.25 43.72
C GLY A 82 13.09 -5.96 42.41
N VAL A 83 12.54 -5.47 41.28
CA VAL A 83 12.90 -6.00 39.96
C VAL A 83 14.33 -5.58 39.60
N PRO A 84 15.21 -6.52 39.18
CA PRO A 84 16.57 -6.17 38.82
C PRO A 84 16.58 -5.28 37.57
N PRO A 85 17.28 -4.13 37.59
CA PRO A 85 17.29 -3.19 36.48
C PRO A 85 18.03 -3.73 35.24
N GLY A 86 18.99 -4.64 35.44
CA GLY A 86 19.74 -5.32 34.38
C GLY A 86 19.14 -6.66 33.96
N VAL A 87 17.81 -6.80 34.00
CA VAL A 87 17.16 -8.01 33.46
C VAL A 87 17.43 -8.10 31.95
N GLU A 88 17.80 -9.29 31.51
CA GLU A 88 18.08 -9.61 30.11
C GLU A 88 17.18 -10.77 29.69
N PHE A 89 16.65 -10.68 28.48
CA PHE A 89 15.81 -11.71 27.89
C PHE A 89 16.27 -11.99 26.47
N VAL A 90 16.48 -13.26 26.13
CA VAL A 90 16.84 -13.67 24.77
C VAL A 90 15.57 -14.11 24.06
N ARG A 91 15.19 -13.36 23.03
CA ARG A 91 14.07 -13.68 22.15
C ARG A 91 14.34 -14.96 21.33
N PRO A 92 13.30 -15.61 20.79
CA PRO A 92 13.45 -16.80 19.94
C PRO A 92 14.25 -16.57 18.67
N ASP A 93 14.29 -15.33 18.18
CA ASP A 93 15.11 -14.91 17.04
C ASP A 93 16.59 -14.66 17.43
N GLY A 94 16.97 -14.94 18.68
CA GLY A 94 18.33 -14.80 19.19
C GLY A 94 18.71 -13.38 19.61
N LEU A 95 17.77 -12.43 19.59
CA LEU A 95 17.97 -11.05 20.01
C LEU A 95 17.93 -10.94 21.55
N ASN A 96 19.03 -10.48 22.17
CA ASN A 96 19.04 -10.16 23.59
C ASN A 96 18.44 -8.76 23.82
N ILE A 97 17.41 -8.67 24.67
CA ILE A 97 16.72 -7.43 25.02
C ILE A 97 16.84 -7.16 26.51
N SER A 98 17.00 -5.88 26.86
CA SER A 98 17.05 -5.37 28.23
C SER A 98 16.24 -4.08 28.36
N PRO A 99 15.81 -3.68 29.58
CA PRO A 99 15.08 -2.43 29.78
C PRO A 99 15.84 -1.21 29.26
N LEU A 100 17.17 -1.20 29.41
CA LEU A 100 18.03 -0.15 28.88
C LEU A 100 18.02 -0.12 27.34
N SER A 101 18.12 -1.29 26.70
CA SER A 101 18.10 -1.38 25.22
C SER A 101 16.76 -0.94 24.62
N GLU A 102 15.64 -1.31 25.24
CA GLU A 102 14.30 -0.88 24.81
C GLU A 102 14.10 0.62 25.04
N ALA A 103 14.48 1.13 26.22
CA ALA A 103 14.41 2.56 26.51
C ALA A 103 15.21 3.38 25.50
N ALA A 104 16.37 2.89 25.06
CA ALA A 104 17.18 3.53 24.04
C ALA A 104 16.56 3.42 22.64
N ARG A 105 16.04 2.25 22.26
CA ARG A 105 15.38 2.01 20.96
C ARG A 105 14.16 2.89 20.73
N TYR A 106 13.44 3.23 21.79
CA TYR A 106 12.26 4.09 21.75
C TYR A 106 12.51 5.52 22.29
N GLY A 107 13.77 5.89 22.56
CA GLY A 107 14.17 7.28 22.78
C GLY A 107 13.90 7.87 24.16
N SER A 108 13.68 7.04 25.17
CA SER A 108 13.38 7.47 26.54
C SER A 108 14.65 7.87 27.31
N LEU A 109 15.16 9.08 27.06
CA LEU A 109 16.40 9.60 27.69
C LEU A 109 16.40 9.52 29.22
N SER A 110 15.29 9.86 29.88
CA SER A 110 15.17 9.79 31.34
C SER A 110 15.38 8.38 31.88
N LEU A 111 14.83 7.39 31.18
CA LEU A 111 14.98 5.97 31.51
C LEU A 111 16.38 5.46 31.20
N VAL A 112 16.97 5.87 30.08
CA VAL A 112 18.37 5.55 29.76
C VAL A 112 19.30 6.07 30.85
N LYS A 113 19.15 7.33 31.27
CA LYS A 113 19.91 7.91 32.40
C LYS A 113 19.69 7.15 33.70
N LEU A 114 18.45 6.76 33.99
CA LEU A 114 18.11 5.97 35.18
C LEU A 114 18.84 4.62 35.16
N PHE A 115 18.70 3.82 34.11
CA PHE A 115 19.31 2.49 34.03
C PHE A 115 20.84 2.55 34.02
N VAL A 116 21.45 3.51 33.32
CA VAL A 116 22.90 3.72 33.37
C VAL A 116 23.36 4.11 34.78
N SER A 117 22.62 4.96 35.49
CA SER A 117 22.94 5.31 36.89
C SER A 117 22.82 4.14 37.87
N LEU A 118 22.04 3.12 37.51
CA LEU A 118 21.89 1.87 38.27
C LEU A 118 22.97 0.82 37.92
N GLY A 119 23.91 1.15 37.02
CA GLY A 119 25.01 0.27 36.64
C GLY A 119 24.64 -0.81 35.62
N CYS A 120 23.54 -0.64 34.86
CA CYS A 120 23.20 -1.53 33.76
C CYS A 120 24.28 -1.50 32.67
N ASP A 121 24.59 -2.66 32.10
CA ASP A 121 25.58 -2.77 31.02
C ASP A 121 25.06 -2.14 29.73
N VAL A 122 25.85 -1.21 29.17
CA VAL A 122 25.57 -0.51 27.92
C VAL A 122 26.02 -1.30 26.67
N HIS A 123 26.81 -2.36 26.88
CA HIS A 123 27.37 -3.20 25.82
C HIS A 123 26.50 -4.42 25.50
N ILE A 124 25.30 -4.53 26.09
CA ILE A 124 24.35 -5.61 25.78
C ILE A 124 24.07 -5.59 24.27
N GLY A 125 24.50 -6.66 23.60
CA GLY A 125 24.47 -6.79 22.15
C GLY A 125 23.28 -7.60 21.64
N ALA A 126 22.77 -7.20 20.49
CA ALA A 126 21.78 -7.91 19.68
C ALA A 126 22.41 -8.92 18.69
N TRP A 127 21.54 -9.67 18.01
CA TRP A 127 21.87 -10.32 16.74
C TRP A 127 22.50 -9.31 15.76
N TRP A 128 23.51 -9.73 14.98
CA TRP A 128 24.31 -8.91 14.06
C TRP A 128 25.22 -7.84 14.67
N GLY A 129 25.36 -7.77 16.00
CA GLY A 129 26.23 -6.80 16.66
C GLY A 129 25.60 -5.41 16.84
N ALA A 130 24.26 -5.29 16.71
CA ALA A 130 23.57 -4.06 17.05
C ALA A 130 23.59 -3.86 18.57
N ASN A 131 24.37 -2.88 19.03
CA ASN A 131 24.38 -2.47 20.43
C ASN A 131 23.30 -1.39 20.66
N ILE A 132 23.25 -0.88 21.89
CA ILE A 132 22.30 0.15 22.32
C ILE A 132 22.45 1.44 21.49
N LEU A 133 23.68 1.79 21.10
CA LEU A 133 23.98 2.94 20.22
C LEU A 133 23.33 2.78 18.85
N VAL A 134 23.47 1.61 18.21
CA VAL A 134 22.85 1.31 16.91
C VAL A 134 21.32 1.42 16.98
N SER A 135 20.71 0.89 18.05
CA SER A 135 19.25 0.94 18.21
C SER A 135 18.74 2.37 18.39
N ALA A 136 19.42 3.18 19.21
CA ALA A 136 19.10 4.59 19.38
C ALA A 136 19.30 5.40 18.09
N ALA A 137 20.36 5.08 17.33
CA ALA A 137 20.69 5.75 16.08
C ALA A 137 19.67 5.43 14.97
N GLY A 138 19.27 4.16 14.83
CA GLY A 138 18.20 3.76 13.89
C GLY A 138 16.83 4.33 14.24
N GLY A 139 16.56 4.60 15.52
CA GLY A 139 15.37 5.31 15.99
C GLY A 139 15.44 6.84 15.88
N GLY A 140 16.61 7.40 15.53
CA GLY A 140 16.81 8.85 15.42
C GLY A 140 16.84 9.59 16.75
N HIS A 141 17.13 8.89 17.83
CA HIS A 141 17.10 9.44 19.18
C HIS A 141 18.41 10.16 19.53
N CYS A 142 18.66 11.30 18.86
CA CYS A 142 19.89 12.08 18.96
C CYS A 142 20.34 12.34 20.40
N GLU A 143 19.43 12.76 21.29
CA GLU A 143 19.75 13.02 22.70
C GLU A 143 20.19 11.77 23.48
N VAL A 144 19.64 10.59 23.14
CA VAL A 144 20.08 9.31 23.70
C VAL A 144 21.45 8.95 23.15
N VAL A 145 21.67 9.10 21.85
CA VAL A 145 22.97 8.87 21.19
C VAL A 145 24.05 9.75 21.82
N ARG A 146 23.78 11.06 21.98
CA ARG A 146 24.68 12.03 22.63
C ARG A 146 25.05 11.58 24.03
N PHE A 147 24.06 11.25 24.86
CA PHE A 147 24.31 10.80 26.22
C PHE A 147 25.15 9.51 26.27
N LEU A 148 24.88 8.55 25.38
CA LEU A 148 25.60 7.28 25.32
C LEU A 148 27.07 7.49 24.94
N LEU A 149 27.36 8.32 23.93
CA LEU A 149 28.71 8.66 23.47
C LEU A 149 29.50 9.42 24.56
N GLU A 150 28.90 10.44 25.17
CA GLU A 150 29.53 11.25 26.22
C GLU A 150 29.85 10.43 27.50
N THR A 151 28.96 9.50 27.86
CA THR A 151 29.07 8.72 29.11
C THR A 151 29.91 7.46 28.94
N ASN A 152 30.02 6.93 27.72
CA ASN A 152 30.71 5.67 27.43
C ASN A 152 31.61 5.81 26.19
N PRO A 153 32.77 6.47 26.31
CA PRO A 153 33.68 6.71 25.19
C PRO A 153 34.27 5.42 24.58
N ASP A 154 34.13 4.28 25.26
CA ASP A 154 34.50 2.97 24.70
C ASP A 154 33.56 2.51 23.57
N LEU A 155 32.33 3.05 23.49
CA LEU A 155 31.41 2.77 22.38
C LEU A 155 31.93 3.32 21.04
N GLU A 156 32.73 4.39 21.07
CA GLU A 156 33.39 4.96 19.88
C GLU A 156 34.59 4.15 19.41
N LYS A 157 35.23 3.40 20.32
CA LYS A 157 36.43 2.61 20.02
C LYS A 157 36.13 1.36 19.21
N SER A 158 34.86 1.04 19.00
CA SER A 158 34.41 -0.10 18.21
C SER A 158 33.97 0.38 16.82
N PRO A 159 34.91 0.42 15.83
CA PRO A 159 34.67 1.07 14.55
C PRO A 159 33.52 0.41 13.76
N ARG A 160 33.27 -0.88 13.98
CA ARG A 160 32.19 -1.62 13.32
C ARG A 160 30.81 -1.13 13.79
N GLU A 161 30.65 -0.93 15.09
CA GLU A 161 29.39 -0.56 15.73
C GLU A 161 29.06 0.92 15.49
N ALA A 162 30.06 1.80 15.54
CA ALA A 162 29.90 3.21 15.17
C ALA A 162 29.46 3.33 13.70
N SER A 163 30.12 2.59 12.79
CA SER A 163 29.74 2.54 11.37
C SER A 163 28.33 2.03 11.15
N PHE A 164 27.93 0.99 11.88
CA PHE A 164 26.58 0.43 11.77
C PHE A 164 25.52 1.37 12.36
N ALA A 165 25.85 2.14 13.40
CA ALA A 165 24.98 3.20 13.92
C ALA A 165 24.79 4.32 12.89
N LEU A 166 25.86 4.74 12.20
CA LEU A 166 25.79 5.72 11.12
C LEU A 166 24.93 5.20 9.96
N LEU A 167 25.10 3.94 9.56
CA LEU A 167 24.27 3.28 8.55
C LEU A 167 22.79 3.31 8.92
N MET A 168 22.44 2.89 10.14
CA MET A 168 21.04 2.85 10.59
C MET A 168 20.44 4.25 10.72
N ALA A 169 21.22 5.24 11.18
CA ALA A 169 20.77 6.63 11.23
C ALA A 169 20.53 7.20 9.83
N ALA A 170 21.43 6.92 8.88
CA ALA A 170 21.32 7.36 7.50
C ALA A 170 20.14 6.71 6.78
N ARG A 171 19.94 5.39 6.95
CA ARG A 171 18.77 4.64 6.47
C ARG A 171 17.45 5.14 7.06
N GLY A 172 17.48 5.61 8.30
CA GLY A 172 16.32 6.23 8.96
C GLY A 172 16.07 7.69 8.58
N GLY A 173 17.00 8.34 7.86
CA GLY A 173 16.91 9.76 7.50
C GLY A 173 17.17 10.73 8.67
N HIS A 174 17.83 10.26 9.73
CA HIS A 174 17.97 10.99 10.99
C HIS A 174 19.16 11.96 10.98
N LEU A 175 19.03 13.08 10.25
CA LEU A 175 20.09 14.07 10.02
C LEU A 175 20.87 14.48 11.27
N GLU A 176 20.19 14.91 12.33
CA GLU A 176 20.83 15.38 13.56
C GLU A 176 21.68 14.28 14.22
N THR A 177 21.22 13.03 14.13
CA THR A 177 21.96 11.87 14.65
C THR A 177 23.16 11.54 13.76
N VAL A 178 23.02 11.68 12.44
CA VAL A 178 24.13 11.52 11.49
C VAL A 178 25.22 12.57 11.76
N GLU A 179 24.87 13.85 11.84
CA GLU A 179 25.82 14.93 12.14
C GLU A 179 26.56 14.68 13.47
N LEU A 180 25.84 14.28 14.51
CA LEU A 180 26.43 13.91 15.80
C LEU A 180 27.43 12.75 15.69
N LEU A 181 27.11 11.70 14.95
CA LEU A 181 28.01 10.54 14.76
C LEU A 181 29.25 10.91 13.93
N LEU A 182 29.09 11.80 12.94
CA LEU A 182 30.20 12.35 12.14
C LEU A 182 31.13 13.22 13.00
N GLU A 183 30.59 14.05 13.90
CA GLU A 183 31.37 14.88 14.86
C GLU A 183 32.25 14.03 15.78
N HIS A 184 31.80 12.81 16.13
CA HIS A 184 32.56 11.85 16.94
C HIS A 184 33.50 10.95 16.11
N GLY A 185 33.79 11.34 14.87
CA GLY A 185 34.84 10.71 14.03
C GLY A 185 34.40 9.45 13.29
N THR A 186 33.09 9.12 13.29
CA THR A 186 32.55 8.02 12.48
C THR A 186 32.48 8.48 11.03
N THR A 187 33.46 8.13 10.20
CA THR A 187 33.45 8.47 8.76
C THR A 187 33.36 7.21 7.91
N PRO A 188 32.58 7.22 6.81
CA PRO A 188 32.64 6.13 5.83
C PRO A 188 34.03 6.17 5.18
N THR A 189 34.90 5.21 5.53
CA THR A 189 36.27 5.15 4.99
C THR A 189 36.49 3.88 4.16
N PRO A 190 37.39 3.90 3.16
CA PRO A 190 37.70 2.72 2.36
C PRO A 190 38.25 1.54 3.18
N THR A 191 38.74 1.81 4.40
CA THR A 191 39.22 0.80 5.34
C THR A 191 38.09 0.07 6.10
N MET A 192 36.83 0.50 5.96
CA MET A 192 35.69 -0.21 6.54
C MET A 192 35.40 -1.50 5.77
N ILE A 193 35.74 -2.62 6.39
CA ILE A 193 35.41 -3.95 5.86
C ILE A 193 33.90 -4.11 5.83
N GLY A 194 33.34 -4.14 4.62
CA GLY A 194 31.97 -4.58 4.35
C GLY A 194 30.89 -3.51 4.16
N TRP A 195 31.09 -2.22 4.51
CA TRP A 195 30.03 -1.18 4.47
C TRP A 195 30.53 0.23 4.08
N HIS A 196 31.45 0.35 3.14
CA HIS A 196 32.21 1.58 2.85
C HIS A 196 31.35 2.75 2.35
N LEU A 197 30.30 2.48 1.56
CA LEU A 197 29.41 3.51 1.02
C LEU A 197 27.96 3.36 1.50
N ASP A 198 27.61 2.26 2.19
CA ASP A 198 26.23 1.90 2.56
C ASP A 198 25.43 3.03 3.22
N PRO A 199 25.98 3.85 4.15
CA PRO A 199 25.22 4.98 4.72
C PRO A 199 24.82 6.01 3.66
N LEU A 200 25.72 6.29 2.72
CA LEU A 200 25.49 7.23 1.63
C LEU A 200 24.50 6.66 0.60
N ILE A 201 24.64 5.37 0.31
CA ILE A 201 23.75 4.59 -0.56
C ILE A 201 22.31 4.60 -0.04
N GLU A 202 22.10 4.19 1.21
CA GLU A 202 20.77 4.11 1.82
C GLU A 202 20.12 5.50 1.92
N ALA A 203 20.90 6.54 2.24
CA ALA A 203 20.42 7.91 2.25
C ALA A 203 20.01 8.41 0.86
N ALA A 204 20.77 8.05 -0.19
CA ALA A 204 20.44 8.41 -1.57
C ALA A 204 19.23 7.61 -2.11
N GLU A 205 19.10 6.34 -1.74
CA GLU A 205 17.95 5.49 -2.09
C GLU A 205 16.64 6.07 -1.54
N HIS A 206 16.64 6.48 -0.28
CA HIS A 206 15.48 7.06 0.41
C HIS A 206 15.33 8.57 0.23
N GLU A 207 16.20 9.21 -0.58
CA GLU A 207 16.13 10.63 -0.93
C GLU A 207 16.32 11.59 0.26
N TYR A 208 17.09 11.18 1.25
CA TYR A 208 17.46 12.02 2.38
C TYR A 208 18.61 12.95 2.00
N TYR A 209 18.37 13.90 1.09
CA TYR A 209 19.40 14.76 0.51
C TYR A 209 20.22 15.54 1.56
N ALA A 210 19.60 15.96 2.66
CA ALA A 210 20.35 16.62 3.74
C ALA A 210 21.35 15.68 4.43
N VAL A 211 20.99 14.41 4.61
CA VAL A 211 21.89 13.37 5.13
C VAL A 211 23.00 13.09 4.11
N VAL A 212 22.64 12.98 2.84
CA VAL A 212 23.59 12.81 1.73
C VAL A 212 24.61 13.95 1.71
N ASP A 213 24.18 15.21 1.88
CA ASP A 213 25.07 16.37 1.93
C ASP A 213 25.99 16.33 3.16
N ALA A 214 25.46 15.96 4.34
CA ALA A 214 26.27 15.82 5.56
C ALA A 214 27.34 14.73 5.39
N LEU A 215 26.97 13.57 4.84
CA LEU A 215 27.89 12.47 4.54
C LEU A 215 28.92 12.89 3.48
N ARG A 216 28.49 13.50 2.37
CA ARG A 216 29.38 14.01 1.32
C ARG A 216 30.42 14.98 1.88
N ASN A 217 29.99 15.94 2.70
CA ASN A 217 30.86 16.97 3.25
C ASN A 217 31.87 16.44 4.28
N SER A 218 31.57 15.31 4.92
CA SER A 218 32.48 14.65 5.88
C SER A 218 33.50 13.73 5.21
N MET A 219 33.24 13.27 3.98
CA MET A 219 34.11 12.37 3.24
C MET A 219 35.11 13.11 2.35
N ASP A 220 36.36 12.66 2.33
CA ASP A 220 37.31 13.03 1.27
C ASP A 220 37.12 12.10 0.07
N LEU A 221 36.12 12.41 -0.76
CA LEU A 221 35.79 11.62 -1.95
C LEU A 221 36.92 11.59 -2.97
N LEU A 222 37.76 12.63 -3.08
CA LEU A 222 38.86 12.65 -4.04
C LEU A 222 39.99 11.71 -3.61
N ALA A 223 40.31 11.68 -2.30
CA ALA A 223 41.21 10.67 -1.75
C ALA A 223 40.62 9.27 -1.90
N PHE A 224 39.32 9.09 -1.66
CA PHE A 224 38.62 7.83 -1.87
C PHE A 224 38.80 7.34 -3.32
N ILE A 225 38.50 8.17 -4.32
CA ILE A 225 38.66 7.82 -5.74
C ILE A 225 40.14 7.57 -6.10
N ALA A 226 41.09 8.15 -5.35
CA ALA A 226 42.53 7.90 -5.58
C ALA A 226 42.98 6.56 -5.01
N HIS A 227 42.18 5.94 -4.15
CA HIS A 227 42.43 4.65 -3.53
C HIS A 227 41.60 3.57 -4.21
N GLY A 228 42.26 2.60 -4.85
CA GLY A 228 41.61 1.45 -5.47
C GLY A 228 41.96 1.33 -6.95
N GLU A 229 41.31 0.39 -7.62
CA GLU A 229 41.43 0.25 -9.07
C GLU A 229 40.38 1.13 -9.74
N PRO A 230 40.69 1.78 -10.87
CA PRO A 230 39.82 2.78 -11.50
C PRO A 230 38.42 2.28 -11.90
N ASP A 231 38.17 0.98 -11.90
CA ASP A 231 36.90 0.36 -12.26
C ASP A 231 36.48 -0.75 -11.28
N ASP A 232 36.82 -0.60 -10.00
CA ASP A 232 36.35 -1.53 -8.96
C ASP A 232 34.87 -1.28 -8.56
N ASP A 233 34.29 -2.21 -7.81
CA ASP A 233 32.89 -2.16 -7.37
C ASP A 233 32.58 -0.88 -6.57
N THR A 234 33.55 -0.38 -5.80
CA THR A 234 33.34 0.80 -4.95
C THR A 234 33.28 2.10 -5.77
N HIS A 235 34.07 2.20 -6.84
CA HIS A 235 34.00 3.32 -7.78
C HIS A 235 32.69 3.28 -8.57
N ARG A 236 32.21 2.08 -8.94
CA ARG A 236 30.91 1.89 -9.61
C ARG A 236 29.74 2.25 -8.70
N GLU A 237 29.77 1.85 -7.43
CA GLU A 237 28.78 2.27 -6.42
C GLU A 237 28.80 3.79 -6.21
N LEU A 238 29.98 4.40 -6.12
CA LEU A 238 30.10 5.86 -6.00
C LEU A 238 29.57 6.57 -7.24
N LEU A 239 29.81 6.02 -8.44
CA LEU A 239 29.27 6.56 -9.69
C LEU A 239 27.74 6.54 -9.69
N LEU A 240 27.12 5.46 -9.19
CA LEU A 240 25.67 5.37 -9.04
C LEU A 240 25.12 6.42 -8.10
N VAL A 241 25.67 6.53 -6.89
CA VAL A 241 25.23 7.52 -5.91
C VAL A 241 25.40 8.93 -6.47
N SER A 242 26.55 9.19 -7.12
CA SER A 242 26.82 10.48 -7.75
C SER A 242 25.82 10.81 -8.86
N ALA A 243 25.41 9.81 -9.66
CA ALA A 243 24.37 9.96 -10.68
C ALA A 243 22.98 10.20 -10.05
N ALA A 244 22.68 9.55 -8.93
CA ALA A 244 21.44 9.70 -8.18
C ALA A 244 21.28 11.07 -7.54
N CYS A 245 22.39 11.69 -7.14
CA CYS A 245 22.43 12.97 -6.43
C CYS A 245 22.89 14.15 -7.30
N GLY A 246 23.32 13.88 -8.55
CA GLY A 246 23.75 14.90 -9.50
C GLY A 246 25.13 15.50 -9.21
N TRP A 247 26.08 14.71 -8.69
CA TRP A 247 27.44 15.17 -8.37
C TRP A 247 28.34 15.19 -9.61
N GLU A 248 28.17 16.22 -10.44
CA GLU A 248 28.85 16.37 -11.74
C GLU A 248 30.39 16.32 -11.65
N ASP A 249 30.95 16.89 -10.58
CA ASP A 249 32.38 16.91 -10.29
C ASP A 249 32.95 15.51 -10.05
N ILE A 250 32.24 14.71 -9.24
CA ILE A 250 32.64 13.34 -8.90
C ILE A 250 32.45 12.40 -10.09
N ILE A 251 31.33 12.52 -10.81
CA ILE A 251 31.07 11.75 -12.03
C ILE A 251 32.20 11.98 -13.03
N LYS A 252 32.57 13.24 -13.26
CA LYS A 252 33.63 13.56 -14.22
C LYS A 252 34.96 12.93 -13.82
N GLU A 253 35.36 13.03 -12.55
CA GLU A 253 36.63 12.46 -12.07
C GLU A 253 36.65 10.93 -12.20
N LEU A 254 35.53 10.27 -11.89
CA LEU A 254 35.39 8.81 -12.03
C LEU A 254 35.52 8.37 -13.50
N LEU A 255 34.84 9.05 -14.41
CA LEU A 255 34.90 8.76 -15.84
C LEU A 255 36.29 9.06 -16.43
N ASP A 256 36.92 10.18 -16.06
CA ASP A 256 38.26 10.56 -16.52
C ASP A 256 39.33 9.53 -16.07
N ARG A 257 39.11 8.83 -14.96
CA ARG A 257 39.96 7.73 -14.47
C ARG A 257 39.68 6.38 -15.13
N GLY A 258 38.62 6.27 -15.94
CA GLY A 258 38.25 5.05 -16.66
C GLY A 258 37.25 4.15 -15.94
N CYS A 259 36.49 4.68 -14.98
CA CYS A 259 35.38 3.94 -14.37
C CYS A 259 34.31 3.63 -15.43
N SER A 260 33.90 2.37 -15.52
CA SER A 260 32.90 1.96 -16.49
C SER A 260 31.51 2.43 -16.10
N SER A 261 30.79 3.00 -17.05
CA SER A 261 29.35 3.26 -16.92
C SER A 261 28.49 1.99 -17.07
N ASP A 262 29.09 0.85 -17.44
CA ASP A 262 28.41 -0.44 -17.63
C ASP A 262 28.51 -1.30 -16.36
N CYS A 263 27.48 -1.26 -15.51
CA CYS A 263 27.49 -1.89 -14.18
C CYS A 263 26.86 -3.31 -14.18
N VAL A 264 27.22 -4.18 -15.13
CA VAL A 264 26.44 -5.41 -15.40
C VAL A 264 26.75 -6.58 -14.46
N ASP A 265 27.95 -6.68 -13.88
CA ASP A 265 28.38 -7.94 -13.25
C ASP A 265 29.08 -7.74 -11.88
N SER A 266 28.40 -7.14 -10.90
CA SER A 266 28.81 -7.30 -9.50
C SER A 266 27.86 -8.28 -8.82
N GLU A 267 28.33 -9.49 -8.51
CA GLU A 267 27.62 -10.50 -7.70
C GLU A 267 27.42 -10.03 -6.24
N ALA A 268 28.01 -8.89 -5.84
CA ALA A 268 28.20 -8.55 -4.44
C ALA A 268 27.02 -7.82 -3.79
N ARG A 269 26.28 -6.95 -4.49
CA ARG A 269 25.14 -6.19 -3.92
C ARG A 269 24.13 -5.82 -4.99
N GLU A 270 22.85 -6.00 -4.71
CA GLU A 270 21.79 -5.82 -5.70
C GLU A 270 21.20 -4.39 -5.57
N TRP A 271 21.52 -3.45 -6.46
CA TRP A 271 20.76 -2.18 -6.65
C TRP A 271 19.70 -2.37 -7.72
N GLY A 272 18.71 -1.51 -7.91
CA GLY A 272 17.57 -1.76 -8.81
C GLY A 272 16.56 -0.63 -8.90
N MET A 273 15.71 -0.64 -9.91
CA MET A 273 14.55 0.26 -10.00
C MET A 273 13.27 -0.55 -10.17
N GLU A 274 12.50 -0.69 -9.10
CA GLU A 274 11.26 -1.46 -9.11
C GLU A 274 10.05 -0.59 -9.44
N ARG A 275 9.12 -1.19 -10.18
CA ARG A 275 7.82 -0.61 -10.48
C ARG A 275 6.95 -0.71 -9.22
N ARG A 276 6.32 0.40 -8.80
CA ARG A 276 5.18 0.29 -7.88
C ARG A 276 4.02 -0.41 -8.60
N LEU A 277 3.17 -1.12 -7.84
CA LEU A 277 1.88 -1.62 -8.35
C LEU A 277 1.09 -0.49 -9.05
N TRP A 278 1.25 0.75 -8.57
CA TRP A 278 0.77 2.00 -9.19
C TRP A 278 1.74 3.15 -8.85
N GLY A 279 2.24 3.90 -9.85
CA GLY A 279 3.10 5.08 -9.65
C GLY A 279 4.55 4.96 -10.20
N PRO A 280 5.38 6.01 -10.04
CA PRO A 280 6.76 6.04 -10.57
C PRO A 280 7.66 4.97 -9.93
N ARG A 281 8.72 4.59 -10.64
CA ARG A 281 9.70 3.62 -10.12
C ARG A 281 10.43 4.19 -8.91
N TYR A 282 10.79 3.31 -7.98
CA TYR A 282 11.64 3.65 -6.84
C TYR A 282 12.94 2.83 -6.92
N LEU A 283 14.02 3.34 -6.33
CA LEU A 283 15.23 2.54 -6.16
C LEU A 283 14.90 1.37 -5.22
N SER A 284 15.19 0.14 -5.66
CA SER A 284 14.96 -1.11 -4.94
C SER A 284 16.19 -1.99 -5.07
N ILE A 285 16.33 -3.03 -4.26
CA ILE A 285 17.54 -3.85 -4.14
C ILE A 285 17.59 -4.94 -5.25
N LYS A 286 17.17 -4.68 -6.50
CA LYS A 286 17.14 -5.71 -7.58
C LYS A 286 17.56 -5.25 -8.97
N GLY A 287 18.77 -5.67 -9.40
CA GLY A 287 19.39 -5.46 -10.72
C GLY A 287 20.02 -4.07 -10.97
N TYR A 288 21.36 -3.96 -10.99
CA TYR A 288 22.10 -2.68 -11.05
C TYR A 288 21.54 -1.72 -12.12
N PRO A 289 20.93 -0.57 -11.75
CA PRO A 289 20.43 0.39 -12.73
C PRO A 289 21.63 1.08 -13.38
N LEU A 290 21.54 1.35 -14.68
CA LEU A 290 22.57 2.13 -15.36
C LEU A 290 22.68 3.53 -14.69
N PRO A 291 23.87 4.05 -14.33
CA PRO A 291 24.00 5.39 -13.75
C PRO A 291 23.30 6.46 -14.60
N LEU A 292 23.37 6.31 -15.93
CA LEU A 292 22.67 7.16 -16.89
C LEU A 292 21.13 7.11 -16.72
N ALA A 293 20.56 5.92 -16.50
CA ALA A 293 19.13 5.75 -16.28
C ALA A 293 18.69 6.35 -14.94
N LEU A 294 19.53 6.28 -13.92
CA LEU A 294 19.29 6.86 -12.61
C LEU A 294 19.29 8.40 -12.64
N ALA A 295 20.31 9.00 -13.27
CA ALA A 295 20.35 10.45 -13.51
C ALA A 295 19.15 10.91 -14.37
N ALA A 296 18.74 10.08 -15.34
CA ALA A 296 17.56 10.32 -16.16
C ALA A 296 16.25 10.32 -15.38
N HIS A 297 16.06 9.40 -14.42
CA HIS A 297 14.88 9.37 -13.56
C HIS A 297 14.81 10.60 -12.64
N ARG A 298 15.96 10.96 -12.05
CA ARG A 298 16.08 12.04 -11.07
C ARG A 298 16.07 13.44 -11.67
N GLY A 299 16.33 13.58 -12.97
CA GLY A 299 16.33 14.88 -13.64
C GLY A 299 17.63 15.67 -13.48
N HIS A 300 18.75 15.02 -13.12
CA HIS A 300 20.04 15.68 -12.96
C HIS A 300 20.69 15.93 -14.32
N TYR A 301 20.34 17.06 -14.96
CA TYR A 301 20.72 17.36 -16.35
C TYR A 301 22.23 17.31 -16.64
N GLY A 302 23.07 17.97 -15.82
CA GLY A 302 24.51 18.00 -16.09
C GLY A 302 25.17 16.64 -15.86
N ALA A 303 24.79 15.95 -14.79
CA ALA A 303 25.22 14.57 -14.53
C ALA A 303 24.80 13.63 -15.67
N PHE A 304 23.56 13.75 -16.13
CA PHE A 304 23.02 12.98 -17.24
C PHE A 304 23.77 13.27 -18.54
N GLU A 305 24.09 14.54 -18.86
CA GLU A 305 24.83 14.91 -20.07
C GLU A 305 26.25 14.32 -20.08
N LEU A 306 26.96 14.40 -18.95
CA LEU A 306 28.29 13.77 -18.80
C LEU A 306 28.24 12.26 -19.03
N LEU A 307 27.30 11.58 -18.38
CA LEU A 307 27.12 10.14 -18.50
C LEU A 307 26.68 9.74 -19.92
N LEU A 308 25.82 10.55 -20.56
CA LEU A 308 25.32 10.26 -21.91
C LEU A 308 26.45 10.34 -22.94
N ASN A 309 27.26 11.40 -22.87
CA ASN A 309 28.40 11.56 -23.77
C ASN A 309 29.38 10.39 -23.65
N HIS A 310 29.74 10.02 -22.41
CA HIS A 310 30.61 8.87 -22.15
C HIS A 310 29.98 7.54 -22.63
N THR A 311 28.67 7.36 -22.42
CA THR A 311 27.94 6.16 -22.83
C THR A 311 27.90 6.01 -24.36
N ILE A 312 27.70 7.12 -25.09
CA ILE A 312 27.67 7.10 -26.56
C ILE A 312 29.05 6.79 -27.14
N GLU A 313 30.12 7.31 -26.52
CA GLU A 313 31.50 7.04 -26.92
C GLU A 313 31.94 5.60 -26.63
N SER A 314 31.52 5.04 -25.50
CA SER A 314 31.91 3.70 -25.05
C SER A 314 31.05 2.58 -25.66
N ASP A 315 29.75 2.56 -25.35
CA ASP A 315 28.81 1.55 -25.83
C ASP A 315 27.39 2.12 -25.97
N LYS A 316 27.06 2.55 -27.19
CA LYS A 316 25.71 3.04 -27.53
C LYS A 316 24.60 2.00 -27.28
N SER A 317 24.93 0.71 -27.18
CA SER A 317 23.93 -0.33 -26.91
C SER A 317 23.32 -0.22 -25.51
N LEU A 318 23.99 0.44 -24.57
CA LEU A 318 23.49 0.69 -23.21
C LEU A 318 22.21 1.54 -23.18
N LEU A 319 21.92 2.29 -24.26
CA LEU A 319 20.67 3.03 -24.38
C LEU A 319 19.43 2.12 -24.51
N TYR A 320 19.60 0.86 -24.90
CA TYR A 320 18.49 -0.06 -25.18
C TYR A 320 18.68 -1.49 -24.65
N ARG A 321 19.89 -1.90 -24.25
CA ARG A 321 20.22 -3.28 -23.86
C ARG A 321 19.80 -3.62 -22.43
N ILE A 322 19.90 -2.67 -21.50
CA ILE A 322 19.68 -2.88 -20.06
C ILE A 322 18.36 -2.23 -19.67
N HIS A 323 17.50 -2.99 -18.98
CA HIS A 323 16.22 -2.50 -18.47
C HIS A 323 16.30 -2.20 -16.96
N PRO A 324 15.66 -1.12 -16.48
CA PRO A 324 14.94 -0.10 -17.26
C PRO A 324 15.90 0.74 -18.11
N THR A 325 15.48 1.06 -19.34
CA THR A 325 16.33 1.85 -20.26
C THR A 325 16.39 3.31 -19.82
N PRO A 326 17.42 4.08 -20.21
CA PRO A 326 17.47 5.51 -19.90
C PRO A 326 16.21 6.28 -20.35
N LEU A 327 15.65 5.89 -21.51
CA LEU A 327 14.41 6.49 -22.02
C LEU A 327 13.21 6.14 -21.14
N GLN A 328 13.11 4.88 -20.72
CA GLN A 328 12.07 4.44 -19.79
C GLN A 328 12.15 5.21 -18.47
N SER A 329 13.34 5.29 -17.87
CA SER A 329 13.56 5.99 -16.61
C SER A 329 13.28 7.49 -16.73
N ALA A 330 13.62 8.13 -17.85
CA ALA A 330 13.29 9.54 -18.09
C ALA A 330 11.78 9.80 -18.20
N ILE A 331 11.03 8.86 -18.79
CA ILE A 331 9.56 8.92 -18.87
C ILE A 331 8.96 8.73 -17.47
N ASP A 332 9.39 7.71 -16.73
CA ASP A 332 8.91 7.41 -15.38
C ASP A 332 9.18 8.59 -14.42
N GLY A 333 10.34 9.25 -14.56
CA GLY A 333 10.72 10.44 -13.80
C GLY A 333 10.09 11.75 -14.31
N SER A 334 9.24 11.71 -15.35
CA SER A 334 8.63 12.89 -15.97
C SER A 334 9.63 13.94 -16.49
N GLN A 335 10.82 13.52 -16.92
CA GLN A 335 11.92 14.40 -17.30
C GLN A 335 11.92 14.74 -18.80
N LYS A 336 10.98 15.61 -19.23
CA LYS A 336 10.78 15.97 -20.65
C LYS A 336 12.06 16.40 -21.39
N ARG A 337 12.94 17.19 -20.76
CA ARG A 337 14.18 17.65 -21.40
C ARG A 337 15.18 16.51 -21.59
N ILE A 338 15.28 15.59 -20.64
CA ILE A 338 16.12 14.39 -20.77
C ILE A 338 15.56 13.46 -21.87
N VAL A 339 14.23 13.29 -21.94
CA VAL A 339 13.59 12.55 -23.04
C VAL A 339 13.97 13.13 -24.40
N SER A 340 13.89 14.46 -24.59
CA SER A 340 14.32 15.09 -25.85
C SER A 340 15.77 14.76 -26.18
N MET A 341 16.68 14.90 -25.21
CA MET A 341 18.10 14.63 -25.40
C MET A 341 18.36 13.17 -25.78
N LEU A 342 17.69 12.21 -25.15
CA LEU A 342 17.81 10.79 -25.50
C LEU A 342 17.35 10.51 -26.94
N LEU A 343 16.23 11.09 -27.34
CA LEU A 343 15.70 10.96 -28.71
C LEU A 343 16.66 11.60 -29.74
N ASP A 344 17.24 12.76 -29.42
CA ASP A 344 18.22 13.45 -30.27
C ASP A 344 19.49 12.60 -30.49
N HIS A 345 19.85 11.73 -29.53
CA HIS A 345 20.98 10.79 -29.62
C HIS A 345 20.59 9.40 -30.18
N GLY A 346 19.35 9.24 -30.63
CA GLY A 346 18.88 8.05 -31.34
C GLY A 346 18.31 6.93 -30.45
N ALA A 347 17.81 7.27 -29.26
CA ALA A 347 16.96 6.35 -28.50
C ALA A 347 15.66 6.07 -29.27
N ASP A 348 15.26 4.80 -29.38
CA ASP A 348 14.05 4.40 -30.09
C ASP A 348 12.81 4.55 -29.17
N PRO A 349 11.86 5.45 -29.47
CA PRO A 349 10.63 5.59 -28.68
C PRO A 349 9.70 4.38 -28.77
N ASN A 350 9.90 3.49 -29.75
CA ASN A 350 9.11 2.28 -29.95
C ASN A 350 9.74 1.03 -29.35
N LEU A 351 10.86 1.17 -28.63
CA LEU A 351 11.56 0.07 -28.00
C LEU A 351 10.60 -0.73 -27.10
N ARG A 352 10.55 -2.04 -27.30
CA ARG A 352 9.68 -2.95 -26.53
C ARG A 352 10.36 -3.34 -25.22
N ILE A 353 9.65 -3.17 -24.10
CA ILE A 353 10.12 -3.49 -22.75
C ILE A 353 9.48 -4.79 -22.23
N PRO A 354 10.25 -5.65 -21.52
CA PRO A 354 9.74 -6.84 -20.86
C PRO A 354 8.86 -6.50 -19.64
N PRO A 355 7.99 -7.41 -19.18
CA PRO A 355 7.80 -8.80 -19.66
C PRO A 355 6.80 -8.94 -20.82
N HIS A 356 6.04 -7.89 -21.15
CA HIS A 356 4.91 -7.95 -22.09
C HIS A 356 5.20 -7.33 -23.47
N ASN A 357 6.49 -7.08 -23.77
CA ASN A 357 6.91 -6.45 -25.03
C ASN A 357 6.15 -5.15 -25.34
N THR A 358 5.83 -4.38 -24.30
CA THR A 358 5.10 -3.10 -24.40
C THR A 358 6.02 -2.04 -25.00
N PRO A 359 5.58 -1.21 -25.98
CA PRO A 359 6.39 -0.07 -26.42
C PRO A 359 6.62 0.93 -25.27
N VAL A 360 7.86 1.39 -25.08
CA VAL A 360 8.26 2.22 -23.94
C VAL A 360 7.46 3.52 -23.81
N PHE A 361 7.05 4.12 -24.93
CA PHE A 361 6.25 5.35 -24.92
C PHE A 361 4.86 5.20 -24.29
N PHE A 362 4.36 3.97 -24.10
CA PHE A 362 3.07 3.76 -23.42
C PHE A 362 3.11 4.20 -21.95
N GLU A 363 4.27 4.20 -21.31
CA GLU A 363 4.40 4.70 -19.93
C GLU A 363 4.20 6.23 -19.86
N ALA A 364 4.36 6.95 -20.99
CA ALA A 364 4.17 8.39 -21.06
C ALA A 364 2.69 8.83 -21.05
N VAL A 365 1.73 7.91 -21.02
CA VAL A 365 0.28 8.22 -21.01
C VAL A 365 -0.13 9.13 -19.85
N GLN A 366 0.56 9.02 -18.70
CA GLN A 366 0.30 9.87 -17.53
C GLN A 366 0.99 11.25 -17.61
N VAL A 367 1.86 11.47 -18.61
CA VAL A 367 2.60 12.73 -18.83
C VAL A 367 2.38 13.20 -20.28
N PRO A 368 1.24 13.86 -20.57
CA PRO A 368 0.82 14.21 -21.92
C PRO A 368 1.87 14.98 -22.74
N GLU A 369 2.66 15.86 -22.10
CA GLU A 369 3.69 16.64 -22.77
C GLU A 369 4.88 15.79 -23.24
N ILE A 370 5.15 14.68 -22.57
CA ILE A 370 6.16 13.70 -22.97
C ILE A 370 5.58 12.78 -24.04
N LEU A 371 4.32 12.37 -23.91
CA LEU A 371 3.64 11.58 -24.94
C LEU A 371 3.62 12.32 -26.28
N GLU A 372 3.24 13.60 -26.29
CA GLU A 372 3.25 14.44 -27.50
C GLU A 372 4.65 14.53 -28.11
N LEU A 373 5.68 14.76 -27.29
CA LEU A 373 7.07 14.77 -27.72
C LEU A 373 7.49 13.45 -28.37
N LEU A 374 7.12 12.32 -27.77
CA LEU A 374 7.45 10.99 -28.30
C LEU A 374 6.77 10.74 -29.65
N LEU A 375 5.49 11.13 -29.79
CA LEU A 375 4.75 11.03 -31.04
C LEU A 375 5.37 11.92 -32.14
N ASP A 376 5.79 13.14 -31.81
CA ASP A 376 6.48 14.04 -32.74
C ASP A 376 7.85 13.51 -33.18
N ARG A 377 8.46 12.64 -32.37
CA ARG A 377 9.78 12.04 -32.62
C ARG A 377 9.71 10.60 -33.10
N GLY A 378 8.56 10.15 -33.59
CA GLY A 378 8.42 8.88 -34.32
C GLY A 378 7.88 7.70 -33.50
N ALA A 379 7.29 7.94 -32.32
CA ALA A 379 6.48 6.91 -31.65
C ALA A 379 5.26 6.55 -32.51
N ASP A 380 5.03 5.26 -32.77
CA ASP A 380 3.90 4.77 -33.56
C ASP A 380 2.74 4.38 -32.64
N PRO A 381 1.66 5.18 -32.55
CA PRO A 381 0.51 4.91 -31.68
C PRO A 381 -0.30 3.67 -32.09
N ARG A 382 0.02 3.05 -33.24
CA ARG A 382 -0.64 1.82 -33.73
C ARG A 382 0.02 0.55 -33.22
N LEU A 383 1.17 0.65 -32.55
CA LEU A 383 1.79 -0.48 -31.89
C LEU A 383 0.92 -0.97 -30.74
N ASN A 384 1.02 -2.26 -30.43
CA ASN A 384 0.30 -2.92 -29.34
C ASN A 384 1.27 -3.66 -28.41
N THR A 385 0.80 -3.88 -27.19
CA THR A 385 1.45 -4.78 -26.24
C THR A 385 1.34 -6.24 -26.72
N GLU A 386 2.39 -7.05 -26.54
CA GLU A 386 2.46 -8.45 -27.00
C GLU A 386 2.64 -9.42 -25.82
N TYR A 387 1.57 -10.08 -25.41
CA TYR A 387 1.59 -11.09 -24.35
C TYR A 387 1.78 -12.50 -24.93
N GLY A 388 3.02 -12.99 -25.02
CA GLY A 388 3.31 -14.40 -25.28
C GLY A 388 2.44 -15.08 -26.37
N VAL A 389 1.86 -16.24 -26.06
CA VAL A 389 1.02 -17.05 -26.99
C VAL A 389 -0.46 -16.61 -27.00
N GLU A 390 -0.94 -16.04 -25.90
CA GLU A 390 -2.30 -15.51 -25.76
C GLU A 390 -2.27 -13.98 -25.86
N VAL A 391 -2.40 -13.51 -27.09
CA VAL A 391 -2.16 -12.11 -27.42
C VAL A 391 -3.29 -11.24 -26.88
N HIS A 392 -3.09 -10.60 -25.73
CA HIS A 392 -3.96 -9.52 -25.26
C HIS A 392 -3.54 -8.20 -25.92
N TYR A 393 -4.40 -7.62 -26.76
CA TYR A 393 -4.08 -6.41 -27.53
C TYR A 393 -4.46 -5.17 -26.71
N GLU A 394 -3.53 -4.65 -25.91
CA GLU A 394 -3.68 -3.33 -25.32
C GLU A 394 -2.97 -2.29 -26.20
N SER A 395 -3.75 -1.34 -26.74
CA SER A 395 -3.25 -0.17 -27.47
C SER A 395 -2.95 1.00 -26.52
N VAL A 396 -2.12 1.94 -26.96
CA VAL A 396 -1.80 3.13 -26.14
C VAL A 396 -3.06 3.96 -25.84
N PHE A 397 -4.03 3.96 -26.75
CA PHE A 397 -5.31 4.62 -26.55
C PHE A 397 -6.14 3.92 -25.47
N MET A 398 -6.22 2.58 -25.48
CA MET A 398 -6.86 1.83 -24.39
C MET A 398 -6.24 2.14 -23.03
N ARG A 399 -4.91 2.26 -22.97
CA ARG A 399 -4.21 2.63 -21.74
C ARG A 399 -4.53 4.06 -21.29
N ALA A 400 -4.63 5.00 -22.23
CA ALA A 400 -5.06 6.38 -21.94
C ALA A 400 -6.49 6.44 -21.38
N LEU A 401 -7.39 5.63 -21.94
CA LEU A 401 -8.74 5.50 -21.41
C LEU A 401 -8.72 4.92 -19.99
N GLY A 402 -8.02 3.80 -19.77
CA GLY A 402 -7.99 3.12 -18.48
C GLY A 402 -7.31 3.89 -17.34
N THR A 403 -6.35 4.77 -17.66
CA THR A 403 -5.70 5.65 -16.69
C THR A 403 -6.47 6.92 -16.40
N GLY A 404 -7.54 7.23 -17.16
CA GLY A 404 -8.31 8.46 -17.01
C GLY A 404 -7.60 9.72 -17.56
N SER A 405 -6.54 9.57 -18.37
CA SER A 405 -5.76 10.69 -18.91
C SER A 405 -6.45 11.32 -20.14
N LEU A 406 -7.34 12.28 -19.89
CA LEU A 406 -8.11 12.97 -20.94
C LEU A 406 -7.21 13.66 -21.98
N ALA A 407 -6.14 14.33 -21.51
CA ALA A 407 -5.18 15.00 -22.39
C ALA A 407 -4.45 14.02 -23.32
N ALA A 408 -4.00 12.87 -22.80
CA ALA A 408 -3.38 11.84 -23.62
C ALA A 408 -4.38 11.26 -24.63
N ALA A 409 -5.63 11.03 -24.23
CA ALA A 409 -6.67 10.54 -25.13
C ALA A 409 -6.94 11.53 -26.29
N HIS A 410 -6.99 12.83 -26.01
CA HIS A 410 -7.12 13.87 -27.06
C HIS A 410 -5.93 13.90 -28.02
N ILE A 411 -4.69 13.87 -27.50
CA ILE A 411 -3.48 13.86 -28.33
C ILE A 411 -3.49 12.64 -29.26
N LEU A 412 -3.82 11.47 -28.72
CA LEU A 412 -3.87 10.22 -29.48
C LEU A 412 -4.99 10.23 -30.54
N GLN A 413 -6.17 10.78 -30.22
CA GLN A 413 -7.28 10.91 -31.18
C GLN A 413 -6.91 11.83 -32.36
N GLN A 414 -6.17 12.91 -32.12
CA GLN A 414 -5.73 13.82 -33.19
C GLN A 414 -4.66 13.20 -34.09
N ARG A 415 -3.81 12.33 -33.53
CA ARG A 415 -2.62 11.78 -34.22
C ARG A 415 -2.86 10.39 -34.81
N ALA A 416 -3.89 9.68 -34.35
CA ALA A 416 -4.26 8.35 -34.83
C ALA A 416 -5.78 8.26 -35.06
N SER A 417 -6.19 7.68 -36.19
CA SER A 417 -7.58 7.27 -36.38
C SER A 417 -7.93 6.18 -35.38
N PHE A 418 -9.15 6.22 -34.81
CA PHE A 418 -9.69 5.14 -33.99
C PHE A 418 -9.62 3.81 -34.74
N ILE A 419 -8.64 2.98 -34.41
CA ILE A 419 -8.59 1.60 -34.84
C ILE A 419 -8.76 0.77 -33.58
N GLU A 420 -9.97 0.27 -33.37
CA GLU A 420 -10.19 -0.76 -32.37
C GLU A 420 -9.20 -1.91 -32.61
N PRO A 421 -8.55 -2.43 -31.56
CA PRO A 421 -7.68 -3.59 -31.70
C PRO A 421 -8.51 -4.76 -32.25
N ARG A 422 -8.32 -5.08 -33.54
CA ARG A 422 -8.91 -6.28 -34.15
C ARG A 422 -8.05 -7.48 -33.78
N LEU A 423 -8.65 -8.38 -33.03
CA LEU A 423 -8.04 -9.64 -32.62
C LEU A 423 -8.67 -10.81 -33.38
N GLY A 424 -7.82 -11.69 -33.89
CA GLY A 424 -8.23 -12.91 -34.59
C GLY A 424 -8.76 -13.98 -33.64
N THR A 425 -9.85 -14.60 -34.07
CA THR A 425 -10.44 -15.88 -33.60
C THR A 425 -10.80 -15.99 -32.12
N ASP A 426 -12.11 -15.92 -31.87
CA ASP A 426 -12.89 -16.59 -30.82
C ASP A 426 -12.77 -16.15 -29.34
N SER A 427 -11.99 -15.12 -29.00
CA SER A 427 -12.08 -14.43 -27.70
C SER A 427 -12.40 -12.94 -27.91
N TYR A 428 -13.53 -12.47 -27.36
CA TYR A 428 -14.09 -11.15 -27.63
C TYR A 428 -13.16 -10.02 -27.13
N PRO A 429 -12.76 -9.05 -27.98
CA PRO A 429 -11.83 -7.98 -27.60
C PRO A 429 -12.42 -7.03 -26.56
N THR A 430 -11.56 -6.53 -25.66
CA THR A 430 -11.87 -5.43 -24.73
C THR A 430 -12.22 -4.18 -25.53
N SER A 431 -13.43 -3.66 -25.33
CA SER A 431 -13.91 -2.45 -26.03
C SER A 431 -13.32 -1.17 -25.45
N PHE A 432 -13.31 -0.08 -26.22
CA PHE A 432 -12.93 1.24 -25.70
C PHE A 432 -13.80 1.65 -24.50
N LEU A 433 -15.08 1.26 -24.50
CA LEU A 433 -15.97 1.51 -23.38
C LEU A 433 -15.54 0.81 -22.08
N GLU A 434 -15.00 -0.40 -22.16
CA GLU A 434 -14.41 -1.10 -21.00
C GLU A 434 -13.17 -0.37 -20.50
N GLY A 435 -12.29 0.09 -21.42
CA GLY A 435 -11.14 0.92 -21.06
C GLY A 435 -11.57 2.21 -20.36
N ALA A 436 -12.56 2.92 -20.90
CA ALA A 436 -13.09 4.14 -20.29
C ALA A 436 -13.77 3.89 -18.94
N ALA A 437 -14.41 2.73 -18.74
CA ALA A 437 -14.99 2.35 -17.46
C ALA A 437 -13.92 2.25 -16.35
N TYR A 438 -12.68 1.88 -16.68
CA TYR A 438 -11.56 1.96 -15.72
C TYR A 438 -11.12 3.40 -15.44
N GLY A 439 -11.18 4.29 -16.44
CA GLY A 439 -10.86 5.71 -16.31
C GLY A 439 -11.95 6.59 -15.69
N GLY A 440 -13.15 6.05 -15.49
CA GLY A 440 -14.29 6.72 -14.85
C GLY A 440 -15.14 7.58 -15.80
N ALA A 441 -16.07 8.32 -15.21
CA ALA A 441 -17.18 8.98 -15.92
C ALA A 441 -16.71 9.95 -17.01
N VAL A 442 -15.65 10.73 -16.73
CA VAL A 442 -15.08 11.70 -17.68
C VAL A 442 -14.62 11.02 -18.96
N MET A 443 -14.03 9.83 -18.84
CA MET A 443 -13.52 9.11 -20.00
C MET A 443 -14.64 8.46 -20.82
N ILE A 444 -15.70 7.99 -20.13
CA ILE A 444 -16.91 7.50 -20.79
C ILE A 444 -17.57 8.64 -21.57
N GLU A 445 -17.74 9.81 -20.94
CA GLU A 445 -18.32 10.99 -21.58
C GLU A 445 -17.51 11.41 -22.82
N TYR A 446 -16.19 11.48 -22.69
CA TYR A 446 -15.30 11.76 -23.82
C TYR A 446 -15.47 10.80 -24.99
N LEU A 447 -15.59 9.49 -24.72
CA LEU A 447 -15.86 8.51 -25.78
C LEU A 447 -17.23 8.72 -26.42
N LEU A 448 -18.27 8.98 -25.63
CA LEU A 448 -19.64 9.15 -26.13
C LEU A 448 -19.82 10.45 -26.91
N ASP A 449 -19.03 11.48 -26.61
CA ASP A 449 -19.01 12.73 -27.36
C ASP A 449 -18.10 12.66 -28.59
N SER A 450 -17.28 11.60 -28.70
CA SER A 450 -16.57 11.25 -29.92
C SER A 450 -17.50 10.48 -30.88
N ASP A 451 -17.11 10.31 -32.15
CA ASP A 451 -17.85 9.50 -33.16
C ASP A 451 -17.89 7.98 -32.85
N TYR A 452 -17.77 7.58 -31.57
CA TYR A 452 -17.78 6.19 -31.12
C TYR A 452 -19.22 5.72 -30.87
N GLU A 453 -19.71 4.85 -31.75
CA GLU A 453 -21.07 4.31 -31.65
C GLU A 453 -21.19 3.22 -30.58
N VAL A 454 -22.00 3.48 -29.55
CA VAL A 454 -22.35 2.49 -28.52
C VAL A 454 -23.78 2.03 -28.71
N VAL A 455 -23.97 0.74 -28.96
CA VAL A 455 -25.31 0.14 -29.02
C VAL A 455 -25.82 -0.12 -27.60
N PRO A 456 -26.99 0.45 -27.21
CA PRO A 456 -27.58 0.21 -25.89
C PRO A 456 -27.84 -1.27 -25.63
N GLY A 457 -27.53 -1.73 -24.42
CA GLY A 457 -27.71 -3.12 -24.00
C GLY A 457 -26.76 -4.13 -24.68
N SER A 458 -25.75 -3.67 -25.40
CA SER A 458 -24.76 -4.55 -26.02
C SER A 458 -23.87 -5.25 -24.99
N PRO A 459 -23.21 -6.38 -25.36
CA PRO A 459 -22.25 -7.05 -24.48
C PRO A 459 -21.11 -6.15 -24.00
N GLN A 460 -20.73 -5.13 -24.79
CA GLN A 460 -19.70 -4.15 -24.41
C GLN A 460 -20.18 -3.29 -23.24
N VAL A 461 -21.42 -2.80 -23.28
CA VAL A 461 -22.04 -2.07 -22.17
C VAL A 461 -22.14 -2.96 -20.93
N GLY A 462 -22.51 -4.24 -21.10
CA GLY A 462 -22.56 -5.19 -19.99
C GLY A 462 -21.22 -5.35 -19.27
N ARG A 463 -20.11 -5.46 -20.01
CA ARG A 463 -18.76 -5.58 -19.42
C ARG A 463 -18.27 -4.27 -18.80
N ALA A 464 -18.51 -3.14 -19.45
CA ALA A 464 -18.23 -1.82 -18.87
C ALA A 464 -19.01 -1.61 -17.56
N LEU A 465 -20.28 -2.00 -17.53
CA LEU A 465 -21.12 -1.96 -16.34
C LEU A 465 -20.60 -2.88 -15.23
N HIS A 466 -20.06 -4.06 -15.56
CA HIS A 466 -19.40 -4.92 -14.56
C HIS A 466 -18.21 -4.23 -13.89
N ILE A 467 -17.38 -3.52 -14.67
CA ILE A 467 -16.24 -2.76 -14.13
C ILE A 467 -16.71 -1.63 -13.22
N ILE A 468 -17.73 -0.88 -13.64
CA ILE A 468 -18.31 0.24 -12.89
C ILE A 468 -18.91 -0.25 -11.56
N LEU A 469 -19.70 -1.32 -11.58
CA LEU A 469 -20.36 -1.87 -10.40
C LEU A 469 -19.36 -2.51 -9.43
N SER A 470 -18.36 -3.22 -9.91
CA SER A 470 -17.33 -3.84 -9.05
C SER A 470 -16.40 -2.84 -8.36
N ARG A 471 -16.45 -1.56 -8.78
CA ARG A 471 -15.71 -0.44 -8.17
C ARG A 471 -16.63 0.56 -7.46
N SER A 472 -17.93 0.32 -7.46
CA SER A 472 -18.95 1.25 -6.93
C SER A 472 -18.84 2.68 -7.49
N ASP A 473 -18.53 2.81 -8.78
CA ASP A 473 -18.42 4.11 -9.45
C ASP A 473 -19.81 4.66 -9.80
N THR A 474 -20.40 5.36 -8.84
CA THR A 474 -21.73 5.99 -8.97
C THR A 474 -21.82 6.99 -10.11
N SER A 475 -20.75 7.75 -10.39
CA SER A 475 -20.75 8.80 -11.41
C SER A 475 -20.79 8.22 -12.82
N SER A 476 -20.00 7.17 -13.06
CA SER A 476 -20.03 6.44 -14.33
C SER A 476 -21.37 5.74 -14.52
N LEU A 477 -21.94 5.19 -13.45
CA LEU A 477 -23.25 4.54 -13.49
C LEU A 477 -24.37 5.51 -13.86
N THR A 478 -24.42 6.69 -13.23
CA THR A 478 -25.42 7.72 -13.54
C THR A 478 -25.32 8.20 -14.98
N LEU A 479 -24.11 8.39 -15.49
CA LEU A 479 -23.88 8.79 -16.89
C LEU A 479 -24.43 7.75 -17.88
N LEU A 480 -24.23 6.45 -17.62
CA LEU A 480 -24.77 5.39 -18.47
C LEU A 480 -26.31 5.36 -18.47
N PHE A 481 -26.95 5.69 -17.34
CA PHE A 481 -28.40 5.83 -17.25
C PHE A 481 -28.91 7.06 -18.00
N GLU A 482 -28.28 8.22 -17.81
CA GLU A 482 -28.65 9.48 -18.48
C GLU A 482 -28.55 9.38 -20.00
N ARG A 483 -27.54 8.68 -20.51
CA ARG A 483 -27.33 8.42 -21.94
C ARG A 483 -28.16 7.23 -22.46
N GLY A 484 -28.91 6.54 -21.61
CA GLY A 484 -29.81 5.43 -21.97
C GLY A 484 -29.08 4.18 -22.49
N LEU A 485 -27.81 3.98 -22.13
CA LEU A 485 -26.96 2.94 -22.71
C LEU A 485 -27.19 1.55 -22.11
N ILE A 486 -27.66 1.48 -20.87
CA ILE A 486 -27.91 0.21 -20.16
C ILE A 486 -29.03 -0.60 -20.85
N GLY A 487 -29.98 0.08 -21.51
CA GLY A 487 -31.08 -0.56 -22.23
C GLY A 487 -31.92 -1.44 -21.30
N ASN A 488 -32.07 -2.72 -21.66
CA ASN A 488 -32.82 -3.72 -20.90
C ASN A 488 -31.91 -4.71 -20.15
N LEU A 489 -30.64 -4.36 -19.90
CA LEU A 489 -29.73 -5.24 -19.17
C LEU A 489 -30.20 -5.41 -17.72
N THR A 490 -30.53 -6.64 -17.36
CA THR A 490 -30.87 -7.02 -15.97
C THR A 490 -29.81 -7.93 -15.35
N THR A 491 -28.93 -8.52 -16.17
CA THR A 491 -27.87 -9.42 -15.74
C THR A 491 -26.58 -9.20 -16.54
N ILE A 492 -25.44 -9.51 -15.92
CA ILE A 492 -24.12 -9.57 -16.57
C ILE A 492 -23.49 -10.92 -16.23
N GLU A 493 -23.04 -11.68 -17.23
CA GLU A 493 -22.41 -13.00 -17.04
C GLU A 493 -23.23 -13.95 -16.15
N ASN A 494 -24.56 -13.92 -16.29
CA ASN A 494 -25.52 -14.67 -15.46
C ASN A 494 -25.58 -14.28 -13.97
N LYS A 495 -25.05 -13.11 -13.58
CA LYS A 495 -25.23 -12.50 -12.25
C LYS A 495 -26.18 -11.31 -12.34
N SER A 496 -26.93 -11.04 -11.28
CA SER A 496 -27.74 -9.83 -11.20
C SER A 496 -26.85 -8.59 -11.09
N LEU A 497 -27.25 -7.46 -11.68
CA LEU A 497 -26.53 -6.18 -11.53
C LEU A 497 -26.29 -5.84 -10.05
N MET A 498 -27.29 -6.05 -9.21
CA MET A 498 -27.20 -5.82 -7.75
C MET A 498 -26.19 -6.75 -7.06
N GLY A 499 -25.94 -7.95 -7.61
CA GLY A 499 -25.00 -8.94 -7.06
C GLY A 499 -23.56 -8.76 -7.54
N VAL A 500 -23.33 -7.89 -8.54
CA VAL A 500 -21.99 -7.54 -9.05
C VAL A 500 -21.42 -6.33 -8.30
N VAL A 501 -22.26 -5.55 -7.59
CA VAL A 501 -21.81 -4.36 -6.86
C VAL A 501 -20.82 -4.75 -5.78
N ASP A 502 -19.62 -4.18 -5.86
CA ASP A 502 -18.55 -4.41 -4.90
C ASP A 502 -17.68 -3.15 -4.77
N SER A 503 -16.83 -3.10 -3.75
CA SER A 503 -15.83 -2.06 -3.57
C SER A 503 -14.51 -2.66 -3.06
N PRO A 504 -13.43 -2.61 -3.86
CA PRO A 504 -12.13 -3.13 -3.46
C PRO A 504 -11.50 -2.35 -2.29
N SER A 505 -11.99 -1.13 -2.01
CA SER A 505 -11.56 -0.32 -0.87
C SER A 505 -12.42 -0.53 0.39
N GLU A 506 -13.37 -1.48 0.36
CA GLU A 506 -14.36 -1.69 1.42
C GLU A 506 -15.15 -0.43 1.79
N ASP A 507 -15.33 0.49 0.84
CA ASP A 507 -16.14 1.69 1.02
C ASP A 507 -17.63 1.34 0.88
N TRP A 508 -18.25 0.98 2.00
CA TRP A 508 -19.64 0.55 2.06
C TRP A 508 -20.65 1.69 1.85
N ASP A 509 -20.26 2.95 2.04
CA ASP A 509 -21.11 4.09 1.74
C ASP A 509 -21.21 4.31 0.22
N ALA A 510 -20.10 4.13 -0.51
CA ALA A 510 -20.09 4.13 -1.97
C ALA A 510 -20.92 2.96 -2.56
N VAL A 511 -20.80 1.76 -1.99
CA VAL A 511 -21.63 0.60 -2.35
C VAL A 511 -23.11 0.90 -2.13
N ALA A 512 -23.47 1.49 -0.98
CA ALA A 512 -24.83 1.87 -0.65
C ALA A 512 -25.41 2.86 -1.67
N ALA A 513 -24.66 3.91 -2.03
CA ALA A 513 -25.06 4.88 -3.04
C ALA A 513 -25.22 4.25 -4.44
N THR A 514 -24.36 3.30 -4.80
CA THR A 514 -24.45 2.55 -6.06
C THR A 514 -25.72 1.68 -6.11
N LEU A 515 -26.09 1.04 -4.99
CA LEU A 515 -27.34 0.30 -4.89
C LEU A 515 -28.56 1.23 -4.97
N ASP A 516 -28.53 2.38 -4.30
CA ASP A 516 -29.62 3.36 -4.31
C ASP A 516 -29.83 3.95 -5.71
N THR A 517 -28.76 4.23 -6.44
CA THR A 517 -28.84 4.70 -7.84
C THR A 517 -29.44 3.64 -8.76
N LEU A 518 -29.09 2.36 -8.61
CA LEU A 518 -29.74 1.25 -9.35
C LEU A 518 -31.25 1.18 -9.04
N ILE A 519 -31.64 1.29 -7.76
CA ILE A 519 -33.05 1.26 -7.34
C ILE A 519 -33.82 2.48 -7.89
N ALA A 520 -33.22 3.67 -7.83
CA ALA A 520 -33.82 4.90 -8.32
C ALA A 520 -34.13 4.82 -9.83
N HIS A 521 -33.30 4.12 -10.59
CA HIS A 521 -33.50 3.86 -12.02
C HIS A 521 -34.34 2.61 -12.32
N GLY A 522 -34.99 2.02 -11.31
CA GLY A 522 -35.98 0.96 -11.48
C GLY A 522 -35.43 -0.46 -11.57
N ILE A 523 -34.17 -0.69 -11.21
CA ILE A 523 -33.61 -2.05 -11.11
C ILE A 523 -34.13 -2.71 -9.83
N ASP A 524 -34.73 -3.90 -9.98
CA ASP A 524 -35.30 -4.66 -8.87
C ASP A 524 -34.20 -5.26 -7.97
N VAL A 525 -34.37 -5.10 -6.66
CA VAL A 525 -33.48 -5.63 -5.61
C VAL A 525 -33.50 -7.16 -5.57
N GLU A 526 -34.58 -7.79 -6.04
CA GLU A 526 -34.72 -9.25 -6.04
C GLU A 526 -34.20 -9.91 -7.32
N GLY A 527 -34.10 -9.16 -8.41
CA GLY A 527 -33.84 -9.68 -9.76
C GLY A 527 -34.95 -10.60 -10.30
N GLU A 528 -35.12 -10.63 -11.63
CA GLU A 528 -36.15 -11.48 -12.25
C GLU A 528 -35.73 -12.96 -12.33
N SER A 529 -34.48 -13.22 -12.69
CA SER A 529 -33.95 -14.57 -12.96
C SER A 529 -32.89 -15.06 -11.96
N TYR A 530 -32.18 -14.12 -11.32
CA TYR A 530 -31.09 -14.37 -10.37
C TYR A 530 -31.28 -13.51 -9.13
N SER A 531 -31.12 -14.12 -7.96
CA SER A 531 -31.28 -13.45 -6.67
C SER A 531 -29.95 -12.85 -6.22
N PRO A 532 -29.84 -11.52 -6.08
CA PRO A 532 -28.61 -10.88 -5.59
C PRO A 532 -28.18 -11.42 -4.23
N LEU A 533 -29.14 -11.73 -3.36
CA LEU A 533 -28.85 -12.24 -2.04
C LEU A 533 -28.26 -13.67 -2.06
N HIS A 534 -28.55 -14.48 -3.09
CA HIS A 534 -27.88 -15.78 -3.26
C HIS A 534 -26.42 -15.62 -3.70
N ASP A 535 -26.15 -14.70 -4.65
CA ASP A 535 -24.79 -14.42 -5.15
C ASP A 535 -23.88 -13.92 -4.02
N VAL A 536 -24.39 -13.00 -3.19
CA VAL A 536 -23.66 -12.39 -2.07
C VAL A 536 -23.45 -13.39 -0.92
N VAL A 537 -24.38 -14.33 -0.71
CA VAL A 537 -24.20 -15.48 0.19
C VAL A 537 -23.12 -16.42 -0.34
N ASP A 538 -23.05 -16.62 -1.65
CA ASP A 538 -22.03 -17.46 -2.26
C ASP A 538 -20.62 -16.89 -2.05
N MET A 539 -20.48 -15.57 -2.16
CA MET A 539 -19.24 -14.82 -1.92
C MET A 539 -18.93 -14.57 -0.43
N ARG A 540 -19.85 -14.92 0.48
CA ARG A 540 -19.75 -14.71 1.94
C ARG A 540 -19.66 -13.23 2.38
N MET A 541 -20.19 -12.30 1.58
CA MET A 541 -20.11 -10.86 1.86
C MET A 541 -21.20 -10.41 2.83
N SER A 542 -20.84 -10.26 4.11
CA SER A 542 -21.81 -9.96 5.18
C SER A 542 -22.37 -8.54 5.11
N ASN A 543 -21.53 -7.55 4.76
CA ASN A 543 -21.93 -6.15 4.71
C ASN A 543 -22.86 -5.86 3.53
N LEU A 544 -22.51 -6.35 2.32
CA LEU A 544 -23.38 -6.25 1.15
C LEU A 544 -24.71 -6.98 1.37
N SER A 545 -24.70 -8.14 2.05
CA SER A 545 -25.94 -8.86 2.41
C SER A 545 -26.85 -7.98 3.28
N GLN A 546 -26.28 -7.28 4.26
CA GLN A 546 -27.03 -6.36 5.12
C GLN A 546 -27.60 -5.18 4.31
N LEU A 547 -26.82 -4.56 3.43
CA LEU A 547 -27.26 -3.44 2.59
C LEU A 547 -28.42 -3.82 1.65
N LEU A 548 -28.39 -5.02 1.07
CA LEU A 548 -29.48 -5.56 0.26
C LEU A 548 -30.75 -5.81 1.09
N LEU A 549 -30.60 -6.40 2.28
CA LEU A 549 -31.71 -6.68 3.20
C LEU A 549 -32.40 -5.39 3.67
N ASP A 550 -31.62 -4.36 4.02
CA ASP A 550 -32.12 -3.05 4.44
C ASP A 550 -32.91 -2.36 3.30
N ARG A 551 -32.53 -2.61 2.04
CA ARG A 551 -33.20 -2.10 0.83
C ARG A 551 -34.38 -2.93 0.34
N GLY A 552 -34.64 -4.10 0.95
CA GLY A 552 -35.85 -4.87 0.68
C GLY A 552 -35.63 -6.29 0.18
N ALA A 553 -34.40 -6.78 0.06
CA ALA A 553 -34.12 -8.17 -0.34
C ALA A 553 -34.75 -9.19 0.64
N ASP A 554 -35.38 -10.25 0.13
CA ASP A 554 -36.11 -11.25 0.90
C ASP A 554 -35.25 -12.51 1.12
N PRO A 555 -34.83 -12.79 2.37
CA PRO A 555 -34.01 -13.96 2.68
C PRO A 555 -34.78 -15.29 2.56
N LEU A 556 -36.08 -15.27 2.29
CA LEU A 556 -36.94 -16.45 2.11
C LEU A 556 -37.41 -16.65 0.67
N ARG A 557 -37.06 -15.76 -0.25
CA ARG A 557 -37.49 -15.86 -1.65
C ARG A 557 -36.80 -17.05 -2.33
N THR A 558 -37.60 -17.92 -2.93
CA THR A 558 -37.11 -19.04 -3.74
C THR A 558 -37.06 -18.61 -5.21
N HIS A 559 -35.89 -18.77 -5.84
CA HIS A 559 -35.74 -18.57 -7.27
C HIS A 559 -35.77 -19.91 -8.02
N THR A 560 -36.36 -19.90 -9.22
CA THR A 560 -36.61 -21.07 -10.06
C THR A 560 -35.33 -21.81 -10.48
N THR A 561 -34.20 -21.11 -10.50
CA THR A 561 -32.89 -21.62 -10.95
C THR A 561 -32.12 -22.37 -9.86
N LEU A 562 -32.18 -21.90 -8.60
CA LEU A 562 -31.39 -22.45 -7.49
C LEU A 562 -32.20 -23.40 -6.59
N GLY A 563 -33.54 -23.27 -6.55
CA GLY A 563 -34.41 -24.15 -5.76
C GLY A 563 -34.21 -24.08 -4.24
N THR A 564 -33.46 -23.09 -3.75
CA THR A 564 -33.20 -22.84 -2.33
C THR A 564 -33.56 -21.41 -1.95
N THR A 565 -33.59 -21.12 -0.65
CA THR A 565 -33.65 -19.75 -0.13
C THR A 565 -32.23 -19.26 0.20
N PRO A 566 -31.97 -17.94 0.19
CA PRO A 566 -30.68 -17.38 0.61
C PRO A 566 -30.30 -17.81 2.03
N LEU A 567 -31.28 -17.81 2.95
CA LEU A 567 -31.11 -18.29 4.32
C LEU A 567 -30.73 -19.79 4.37
N GLY A 568 -31.40 -20.61 3.55
CA GLY A 568 -31.11 -22.03 3.44
C GLY A 568 -29.70 -22.30 2.88
N GLN A 569 -29.25 -21.50 1.91
CA GLN A 569 -27.91 -21.58 1.34
C GLN A 569 -26.83 -21.15 2.35
N ALA A 570 -27.05 -20.05 3.07
CA ALA A 570 -26.15 -19.59 4.13
C ALA A 570 -25.99 -20.64 5.25
N ALA A 571 -27.10 -21.29 5.63
CA ALA A 571 -27.11 -22.38 6.60
C ALA A 571 -26.35 -23.62 6.10
N ARG A 572 -26.57 -24.03 4.85
CA ARG A 572 -25.84 -25.16 4.22
C ARG A 572 -24.33 -24.91 4.13
N LYS A 573 -23.92 -23.66 3.88
CA LYS A 573 -22.50 -23.27 3.83
C LYS A 573 -21.85 -23.07 5.19
N GLY A 574 -22.62 -23.16 6.30
CA GLY A 574 -22.11 -23.01 7.66
C GLY A 574 -21.80 -21.56 8.07
N SER A 575 -22.33 -20.56 7.37
CA SER A 575 -22.03 -19.15 7.64
C SER A 575 -22.91 -18.57 8.76
N ILE A 576 -22.47 -18.74 10.02
CA ILE A 576 -23.21 -18.30 11.22
C ILE A 576 -23.57 -16.80 11.18
N ASN A 577 -22.64 -15.95 10.73
CA ASN A 577 -22.87 -14.50 10.67
C ASN A 577 -23.96 -14.12 9.67
N LEU A 578 -23.96 -14.70 8.46
CA LEU A 578 -24.99 -14.45 7.44
C LEU A 578 -26.37 -14.93 7.89
N VAL A 579 -26.46 -16.11 8.50
CA VAL A 579 -27.71 -16.61 9.09
C VAL A 579 -28.24 -15.64 10.14
N ARG A 580 -27.38 -15.12 11.02
CA ARG A 580 -27.77 -14.14 12.05
C ARG A 580 -28.27 -12.83 11.45
N ILE A 581 -27.58 -12.30 10.43
CA ILE A 581 -27.98 -11.05 9.75
C ILE A 581 -29.35 -11.22 9.11
N MET A 582 -29.58 -12.32 8.39
CA MET A 582 -30.86 -12.61 7.74
C MET A 582 -32.02 -12.82 8.73
N LEU A 583 -31.77 -13.51 9.84
CA LEU A 583 -32.80 -13.67 10.90
C LEU A 583 -33.15 -12.33 11.55
N LYS A 584 -32.15 -11.48 11.85
CA LYS A 584 -32.39 -10.13 12.37
C LYS A 584 -33.19 -9.26 11.39
N ALA A 585 -32.93 -9.38 10.09
CA ALA A 585 -33.70 -8.66 9.07
C ALA A 585 -35.17 -9.11 9.03
N LEU A 586 -35.43 -10.41 9.20
CA LEU A 586 -36.80 -10.95 9.32
C LEU A 586 -37.51 -10.45 10.58
N GLU A 587 -36.82 -10.43 11.73
CA GLU A 587 -37.36 -9.89 12.99
C GLU A 587 -37.74 -8.41 12.85
N ARG A 588 -36.86 -7.59 12.26
CA ARG A 588 -37.15 -6.17 11.97
C ARG A 588 -38.38 -5.99 11.10
N ARG A 589 -38.57 -6.84 10.08
CA ARG A 589 -39.75 -6.80 9.21
C ARG A 589 -41.04 -7.13 9.97
N ILE A 590 -41.00 -8.08 10.91
CA ILE A 590 -42.15 -8.44 11.75
C ILE A 590 -42.56 -7.27 12.64
N VAL A 591 -41.61 -6.63 13.31
CA VAL A 591 -41.86 -5.45 14.15
C VAL A 591 -42.46 -4.30 13.33
N LEU A 592 -41.87 -3.98 12.18
CA LEU A 592 -42.42 -2.95 11.28
C LEU A 592 -43.84 -3.27 10.80
N LEU A 593 -44.16 -4.56 10.59
CA LEU A 593 -45.49 -5.03 10.24
C LEU A 593 -46.52 -4.85 11.37
N GLU A 594 -46.10 -5.02 12.62
CA GLU A 594 -46.95 -4.79 13.80
C GLU A 594 -47.21 -3.30 14.01
N GLU A 595 -46.18 -2.46 13.93
CA GLU A 595 -46.31 -0.98 13.99
C GLU A 595 -47.22 -0.43 12.87
N LEU A 596 -47.11 -0.98 11.65
CA LEU A 596 -47.98 -0.60 10.53
C LEU A 596 -49.44 -0.98 10.76
N LYS A 597 -49.70 -2.16 11.31
CA LYS A 597 -51.07 -2.57 11.66
C LYS A 597 -51.67 -1.63 12.69
N GLU A 598 -50.90 -1.25 13.70
CA GLU A 598 -51.36 -0.29 14.71
C GLU A 598 -51.67 1.08 14.09
N LYS A 599 -50.79 1.59 13.23
CA LYS A 599 -51.03 2.85 12.50
C LYS A 599 -52.23 2.79 11.55
N LEU A 600 -52.47 1.65 10.88
CA LEU A 600 -53.64 1.44 10.03
C LEU A 600 -54.93 1.40 10.85
N VAL A 601 -54.95 0.69 11.98
CA VAL A 601 -56.11 0.64 12.88
C VAL A 601 -56.42 2.03 13.45
N GLU A 602 -55.39 2.80 13.81
CA GLU A 602 -55.58 4.17 14.27
C GLU A 602 -56.09 5.09 13.15
N ALA A 603 -55.53 4.99 11.93
CA ALA A 603 -56.00 5.76 10.78
C ALA A 603 -57.45 5.42 10.38
N GLU A 604 -57.85 4.14 10.44
CA GLU A 604 -59.24 3.70 10.22
C GLU A 604 -60.18 4.30 11.27
N LYS A 605 -59.77 4.30 12.54
CA LYS A 605 -60.53 4.88 13.65
C LYS A 605 -60.68 6.40 13.55
N GLN A 606 -59.65 7.10 13.09
CA GLN A 606 -59.68 8.55 12.82
C GLN A 606 -60.59 8.87 11.62
N ALA A 607 -60.58 8.04 10.58
CA ALA A 607 -61.47 8.16 9.43
C ALA A 607 -62.95 7.94 9.83
N GLU A 608 -63.25 7.00 10.73
CA GLU A 608 -64.60 6.78 11.28
C GLU A 608 -65.12 7.97 12.12
N LEU A 609 -64.22 8.73 12.74
CA LEU A 609 -64.53 9.94 13.52
C LEU A 609 -64.73 11.20 12.66
N GLY A 610 -64.65 11.07 11.33
CA GLY A 610 -64.91 12.17 10.38
C GLY A 610 -63.76 13.19 10.26
N GLN A 611 -62.58 12.88 10.82
CA GLN A 611 -61.38 13.70 10.65
C GLN A 611 -60.62 13.19 9.42
N GLN A 612 -60.77 13.88 8.28
CA GLN A 612 -59.99 13.60 7.07
C GLN A 612 -58.56 14.14 7.24
N GLU A 613 -57.69 13.40 7.92
CA GLU A 613 -56.27 13.45 7.58
C GLU A 613 -56.02 12.39 6.52
N ARG A 614 -55.75 12.84 5.29
CA ARG A 614 -55.19 11.98 4.24
C ARG A 614 -53.81 11.54 4.74
N LEU A 615 -53.65 10.24 5.04
CA LEU A 615 -52.33 9.61 5.00
C LEU A 615 -51.68 10.03 3.67
N ALA A 616 -50.53 10.69 3.74
CA ALA A 616 -49.86 11.17 2.53
C ALA A 616 -49.56 9.95 1.64
N GLU A 617 -49.79 10.07 0.33
CA GLU A 617 -49.46 9.01 -0.64
C GLU A 617 -48.00 8.58 -0.48
N ASP A 618 -47.11 9.52 -0.14
CA ASP A 618 -45.69 9.30 0.08
C ASP A 618 -45.36 8.38 1.28
N ASP A 619 -46.23 8.29 2.29
CA ASP A 619 -46.04 7.38 3.44
C ASP A 619 -46.53 5.96 3.13
N VAL A 620 -47.54 5.84 2.25
CA VAL A 620 -48.27 4.60 2.01
C VAL A 620 -47.77 3.86 0.77
N LEU A 621 -47.32 4.56 -0.27
CA LEU A 621 -46.87 3.95 -1.53
C LEU A 621 -45.60 3.08 -1.39
N PRO A 622 -44.55 3.50 -0.65
CA PRO A 622 -43.37 2.66 -0.42
C PRO A 622 -43.70 1.41 0.41
N LEU A 623 -44.63 1.55 1.36
CA LEU A 623 -45.08 0.48 2.24
C LEU A 623 -46.02 -0.50 1.52
N LEU A 624 -46.91 -0.02 0.64
CA LEU A 624 -47.73 -0.86 -0.24
C LEU A 624 -46.91 -1.58 -1.31
N ARG A 625 -45.86 -0.95 -1.87
CA ARG A 625 -44.90 -1.63 -2.75
C ARG A 625 -44.20 -2.78 -2.03
N ARG A 626 -43.86 -2.62 -0.75
CA ARG A 626 -43.38 -3.72 0.13
C ARG A 626 -44.47 -4.76 0.46
N PHE A 627 -45.74 -4.37 0.47
CA PHE A 627 -46.88 -5.24 0.85
C PHE A 627 -47.49 -6.04 -0.32
N TYR A 628 -47.37 -5.58 -1.57
CA TYR A 628 -48.02 -6.19 -2.75
C TYR A 628 -47.60 -7.63 -3.03
N TRP A 629 -46.52 -8.11 -2.39
CA TRP A 629 -46.06 -9.49 -2.46
C TRP A 629 -46.87 -10.48 -1.60
N ARG A 630 -47.82 -10.01 -0.78
CA ARG A 630 -48.60 -10.88 0.11
C ARG A 630 -49.68 -11.70 -0.59
N LYS A 631 -50.19 -11.26 -1.75
CA LYS A 631 -51.27 -11.99 -2.44
C LYS A 631 -50.82 -13.30 -3.10
N LYS A 632 -49.51 -13.51 -3.29
CA LYS A 632 -48.96 -14.78 -3.81
C LYS A 632 -48.66 -15.82 -2.72
N TYR A 633 -48.69 -15.42 -1.44
CA TYR A 633 -48.34 -16.30 -0.31
C TYR A 633 -49.55 -16.75 0.53
N GLN A 634 -50.76 -16.30 0.20
CA GLN A 634 -51.99 -16.71 0.88
C GLN A 634 -52.90 -17.66 0.08
N ASP A 635 -52.65 -17.85 -1.22
CA ASP A 635 -53.15 -18.99 -2.00
C ASP A 635 -52.04 -20.03 -2.12
#